data_AF-K1SL35-F1
#
_entry.id   AF-K1SL35-F1
#
_cell.length_a   1.000
_cell.length_b   1.000
_cell.length_c   1.000
_cell.angle_alpha   90.00
_cell.angle_beta   90.00
_cell.angle_gamma   90.00
#
_symmetry.space_group_name_H-M   'P 1'
#
loop_
_entity.id
_entity.type
_entity.pdbx_description
1 polymer ?
#
loop_
_entity_poly.entity_id
_entity_poly.type
_entity_poly.pdbx_seq_one_letter_code
_entity_poly.pdbx_strand_id
1 'polypeptide(L)'
;AVIYIFLSGLGPNVPIRIYPVSIVNADFKESFDSVGINQVKHKLYLDVSMKMSFVGMMFAQSDTVETSVLLNETIIVGDTPTYYGNGGMTASVE
;
A
#
# COMPACT_ATOMS: atom_id res chain seq x y z
N ALA A 1 14.70 -39.03 16.82
CA ALA A 1 14.84 -38.09 15.69
C ALA A 1 14.40 -38.71 14.36
N VAL A 2 14.94 -39.88 13.95
CA VAL A 2 14.69 -40.48 12.62
C VAL A 2 13.24 -40.97 12.40
N ILE A 3 12.57 -41.52 13.43
CA ILE A 3 11.18 -42.03 13.33
C ILE A 3 10.15 -40.93 13.00
N TYR A 4 10.36 -39.70 13.45
CA TYR A 4 9.41 -38.59 13.24
C TYR A 4 9.24 -38.22 11.76
N ILE A 5 10.30 -38.36 10.96
CA ILE A 5 10.31 -38.08 9.51
C ILE A 5 9.49 -39.11 8.72
N PHE A 6 9.44 -40.35 9.18
CA PHE A 6 8.68 -41.41 8.50
C PHE A 6 7.17 -41.34 8.75
N LEU A 7 6.75 -40.74 9.87
CA LEU A 7 5.34 -40.56 10.23
C LEU A 7 4.80 -39.15 9.91
N SER A 8 5.66 -38.17 9.60
CA SER A 8 5.24 -36.83 9.20
C SER A 8 4.58 -36.87 7.82
N GLY A 9 3.25 -36.86 7.78
CA GLY A 9 2.45 -36.93 6.56
C GLY A 9 1.40 -38.05 6.57
N LEU A 10 1.50 -39.00 7.51
CA LEU A 10 0.44 -39.97 7.81
C LEU A 10 -0.59 -39.32 8.74
N GLY A 11 -1.46 -38.50 8.16
CA GLY A 11 -2.56 -37.85 8.86
C GLY A 11 -3.86 -37.92 8.06
N PRO A 12 -5.03 -37.90 8.72
CA PRO A 12 -6.30 -37.79 8.04
C PRO A 12 -6.35 -36.50 7.20
N ASN A 13 -6.93 -36.57 6.01
CA ASN A 13 -7.10 -35.41 5.12
C ASN A 13 -8.08 -34.44 5.80
N VAL A 14 -7.59 -33.28 6.27
CA VAL A 14 -8.41 -32.29 6.98
C VAL A 14 -8.97 -31.30 5.95
N PRO A 15 -10.28 -31.35 5.63
CA PRO A 15 -10.88 -30.42 4.69
C PRO A 15 -10.98 -29.04 5.35
N ILE A 16 -10.18 -28.10 4.86
CA ILE A 16 -10.21 -26.70 5.25
C ILE A 16 -11.11 -25.94 4.29
N ARG A 17 -12.07 -25.16 4.80
CA ARG A 17 -12.94 -24.31 3.98
C ARG A 17 -12.79 -22.85 4.41
N ILE A 18 -12.52 -21.99 3.44
CA ILE A 18 -12.35 -20.55 3.63
C ILE A 18 -13.58 -19.86 3.05
N TYR A 19 -14.27 -19.07 3.86
CA TYR A 19 -15.44 -18.29 3.44
C TYR A 19 -15.19 -16.80 3.69
N PRO A 20 -15.24 -15.95 2.64
CA PRO A 20 -15.29 -14.52 2.85
C PRO A 20 -16.64 -14.15 3.46
N VAL A 21 -16.65 -13.35 4.52
CA VAL A 21 -17.88 -12.94 5.22
C VAL A 21 -18.42 -11.67 4.58
N SER A 22 -18.77 -11.76 3.28
CA SER A 22 -19.55 -10.86 2.39
C SER A 22 -19.51 -9.33 2.55
N ILE A 23 -18.62 -8.74 3.33
CA ILE A 23 -18.41 -7.29 3.41
C ILE A 23 -16.95 -7.04 3.12
N VAL A 24 -16.69 -6.59 1.89
CA VAL A 24 -15.45 -5.93 1.52
C VAL A 24 -15.75 -4.44 1.64
N ASN A 25 -15.19 -3.80 2.65
CA ASN A 25 -15.22 -2.35 2.75
C ASN A 25 -14.01 -1.82 1.97
N ALA A 26 -14.24 -0.91 1.05
CA ALA A 26 -13.20 -0.28 0.25
C ALA A 26 -13.39 1.23 0.37
N ASP A 27 -12.44 1.88 1.04
CA ASP A 27 -12.45 3.31 1.28
C ASP A 27 -11.28 3.97 0.52
N PHE A 28 -11.53 5.15 -0.03
CA PHE A 28 -10.50 5.95 -0.69
C PHE A 28 -9.85 6.88 0.33
N LYS A 29 -8.52 6.93 0.33
CA LYS A 29 -7.74 7.82 1.20
C LYS A 29 -6.81 8.68 0.36
N GLU A 30 -6.99 10.00 0.49
CA GLU A 30 -6.20 11.00 -0.22
C GLU A 30 -5.17 11.64 0.72
N SER A 31 -3.97 11.92 0.23
CA SER A 31 -2.92 12.65 0.95
C SER A 31 -2.26 13.68 0.06
N PHE A 32 -2.08 14.89 0.58
CA PHE A 32 -1.41 16.00 -0.11
C PHE A 32 -0.16 16.40 0.67
N ASP A 33 1.01 16.14 0.09
CA ASP A 33 2.31 16.48 0.67
C ASP A 33 2.93 17.65 -0.10
N SER A 34 3.28 18.76 0.57
CA SER A 34 4.02 19.85 -0.08
C SER A 34 5.46 19.41 -0.34
N VAL A 35 5.89 19.35 -1.61
CA VAL A 35 7.24 18.93 -2.01
C VAL A 35 7.91 20.00 -2.88
N GLY A 36 9.11 20.46 -2.51
CA GLY A 36 9.88 21.41 -3.32
C GLY A 36 9.34 22.85 -3.36
N ILE A 37 9.75 23.62 -4.37
CA ILE A 37 9.30 25.00 -4.58
C ILE A 37 7.99 24.97 -5.36
N ASN A 38 6.90 25.31 -4.68
CA ASN A 38 5.56 25.41 -5.24
C ASN A 38 5.05 24.10 -5.89
N GLN A 39 5.34 22.92 -5.32
CA GLN A 39 4.78 21.66 -5.81
C GLN A 39 4.04 20.91 -4.70
N VAL A 40 2.97 20.21 -5.09
CA VAL A 40 2.16 19.38 -4.20
C VAL A 40 2.14 17.96 -4.75
N LYS A 41 2.50 17.00 -3.91
CA LYS A 41 2.40 15.58 -4.19
C LYS A 41 1.04 15.09 -3.70
N HIS A 42 0.20 14.67 -4.63
CA HIS A 42 -1.10 14.06 -4.37
C HIS A 42 -0.98 12.54 -4.45
N LYS A 43 -1.42 11.83 -3.40
CA LYS A 43 -1.47 10.37 -3.35
C LYS A 43 -2.90 9.91 -3.11
N LEU A 44 -3.34 8.94 -3.89
CA LEU A 44 -4.62 8.26 -3.75
C LEU A 44 -4.38 6.80 -3.36
N TYR A 45 -4.86 6.41 -2.19
CA TYR A 45 -4.82 5.06 -1.66
C TYR A 45 -6.23 4.44 -1.68
N LEU A 46 -6.27 3.13 -1.90
CA LEU A 46 -7.44 2.29 -1.71
C LEU A 46 -7.22 1.41 -0.49
N ASP A 47 -7.93 1.70 0.58
CA ASP A 47 -7.92 0.92 1.80
C ASP A 47 -9.04 -0.13 1.70
N VAL A 48 -8.66 -1.41 1.66
CA VAL A 48 -9.59 -2.53 1.56
C VAL A 48 -9.55 -3.31 2.87
N SER A 49 -10.70 -3.42 3.52
CA SER A 49 -10.91 -4.23 4.73
C SER A 49 -11.90 -5.36 4.43
N MET A 50 -11.49 -6.60 4.70
CA MET A 50 -12.30 -7.80 4.50
C MET A 50 -12.29 -8.64 5.77
N LYS A 51 -13.48 -9.03 6.24
CA LYS A 51 -13.61 -10.07 7.27
C LYS A 51 -13.64 -11.45 6.61
N MET A 52 -12.65 -12.29 6.92
CA MET A 52 -12.57 -13.68 6.47
C MET A 52 -12.90 -14.61 7.63
N SER A 53 -13.64 -15.68 7.34
CA SER A 53 -13.85 -16.76 8.31
C SER A 53 -13.28 -18.06 7.76
N PHE A 54 -12.49 -18.69 8.61
CA PHE A 54 -11.88 -19.98 8.39
C PHE A 54 -12.64 -21.02 9.19
N VAL A 55 -13.13 -22.06 8.51
CA VAL A 55 -13.82 -23.17 9.17
C VAL A 55 -13.07 -24.46 8.88
N GLY A 56 -12.47 -25.01 9.94
CA GLY A 56 -11.85 -26.33 9.97
C GLY A 56 -12.75 -27.38 10.64
N MET A 57 -12.24 -28.60 10.78
CA MET A 57 -13.03 -29.74 11.31
C MET A 57 -13.37 -29.60 12.80
N MET A 58 -12.56 -28.89 13.60
CA MET A 58 -12.78 -28.70 15.04
C MET A 58 -12.80 -27.23 15.48
N PHE A 59 -12.55 -26.28 14.58
CA PHE A 59 -12.44 -24.87 14.93
C PHE A 59 -12.98 -23.96 13.84
N ALA A 60 -13.56 -22.84 14.27
CA ALA A 60 -13.90 -21.72 13.41
C ALA A 60 -13.12 -20.50 13.91
N GLN A 61 -12.45 -19.81 13.01
CA GLN A 61 -11.72 -18.57 13.30
C GLN A 61 -12.22 -17.48 12.37
N SER A 62 -12.23 -16.24 12.85
CA SER A 62 -12.46 -15.06 12.02
C SER A 62 -11.24 -14.17 12.10
N ASP A 63 -10.80 -13.67 10.97
CA ASP A 63 -9.71 -12.71 10.86
C ASP A 63 -10.13 -11.52 9.99
N THR A 64 -9.57 -10.35 10.28
CA THR A 64 -9.80 -9.14 9.49
C THR A 64 -8.54 -8.85 8.68
N VAL A 65 -8.65 -8.95 7.37
CA VAL A 65 -7.56 -8.63 6.45
C VAL A 65 -7.71 -7.18 6.00
N GLU A 66 -6.73 -6.36 6.33
CA GLU A 66 -6.63 -4.97 5.90
C GLU A 66 -5.47 -4.82 4.93
N THR A 67 -5.73 -4.22 3.77
CA THR A 67 -4.70 -3.94 2.76
C THR A 67 -4.87 -2.54 2.21
N SER A 68 -3.77 -1.83 2.03
CA SER A 68 -3.75 -0.49 1.44
C SER A 68 -2.96 -0.53 0.15
N VAL A 69 -3.59 -0.12 -0.95
CA VAL A 69 -3.01 -0.13 -2.30
C VAL A 69 -2.88 1.31 -2.80
N LEU A 70 -1.67 1.72 -3.17
CA LEU A 70 -1.48 3.00 -3.85
C LEU A 70 -2.04 2.91 -5.27
N LEU A 71 -3.07 3.70 -5.57
CA LEU A 71 -3.69 3.76 -6.89
C LEU A 71 -2.99 4.76 -7.81
N ASN A 72 -2.66 5.94 -7.28
CA ASN A 72 -2.08 7.03 -8.06
C ASN A 72 -1.20 7.92 -7.16
N GLU A 73 -0.05 8.34 -7.69
CA GLU A 73 0.78 9.41 -7.15
C GLU A 73 1.03 10.43 -8.27
N THR A 74 0.67 11.69 -8.03
CA THR A 74 0.81 12.79 -9.01
C THR A 74 1.51 13.97 -8.36
N ILE A 75 2.47 14.59 -9.08
CA ILE A 75 3.11 15.84 -8.66
C ILE A 75 2.45 17.00 -9.42
N ILE A 76 1.81 17.88 -8.66
CA ILE A 76 1.20 19.11 -9.13
C ILE A 76 2.25 20.21 -9.01
N VAL A 77 2.79 20.67 -10.14
CA VAL A 77 3.80 21.74 -10.19
C VAL A 77 3.10 23.08 -10.38
N GLY A 78 3.27 23.98 -9.43
CA GLY A 78 2.93 25.39 -9.56
C GLY A 78 4.09 26.21 -10.12
N ASP A 79 3.81 27.44 -10.52
CA ASP A 79 4.80 28.34 -11.11
C ASP A 79 6.02 28.48 -10.20
N THR A 80 7.20 28.12 -10.74
CA THR A 80 8.47 28.30 -10.05
C THR A 80 9.00 29.70 -10.37
N PRO A 81 9.41 30.51 -9.38
CA PRO A 81 9.97 31.83 -9.66
C PRO A 81 11.26 31.70 -10.48
N THR A 82 11.33 32.39 -11.63
CA THR A 82 12.56 32.54 -12.41
C THR A 82 13.58 33.35 -11.62
N TYR A 83 14.61 32.67 -11.09
CA TYR A 83 15.72 33.32 -10.42
C TYR A 83 16.61 34.04 -11.45
N TYR A 84 16.55 35.38 -11.48
CA TYR A 84 17.51 36.21 -12.22
C TYR A 84 18.77 36.41 -11.36
N GLY A 85 19.53 35.34 -11.15
CA GLY A 85 20.88 35.42 -10.59
C GLY A 85 21.88 35.81 -11.65
N ASN A 86 22.09 37.10 -11.89
CA ASN A 86 23.19 37.56 -12.74
C ASN A 86 24.52 37.33 -12.01
N GLY A 87 25.17 36.21 -12.32
CA GLY A 87 26.57 35.96 -11.97
C GLY A 87 27.50 36.56 -13.03
N GLY A 88 28.08 37.72 -12.71
CA GLY A 88 29.47 38.08 -13.01
C GLY A 88 29.95 38.23 -14.47
N MET A 89 30.24 39.49 -14.82
CA MET A 89 31.36 39.98 -15.67
C MET A 89 31.40 39.64 -17.17
N THR A 90 31.28 40.66 -18.05
CA THR A 90 32.36 41.21 -18.92
C THR A 90 31.79 41.95 -20.14
N ALA A 91 32.04 43.26 -20.26
CA ALA A 91 32.71 43.90 -21.40
C ALA A 91 32.69 45.44 -21.25
N SER A 92 33.87 46.03 -21.41
CA SER A 92 34.17 47.46 -21.52
C SER A 92 33.40 48.20 -22.62
N VAL A 93 33.54 49.54 -22.59
CA VAL A 93 33.22 50.60 -23.58
C VAL A 93 32.00 51.44 -23.14
N GLU A 94 32.08 52.73 -22.78
CA GLU A 94 33.09 53.81 -22.90
C GLU A 94 33.61 54.32 -21.55
#